data_AF-A0A659UPX4-F1
#
_entry.id   AF-A0A659UPX4-F1
#
_cell.length_a   1.000
_cell.length_b   1.000
_cell.length_c   1.000
_cell.angle_alpha   90.00
_cell.angle_beta   90.00
_cell.angle_gamma   90.00
#
_symmetry.space_group_name_H-M   'P 1'
#
loop_
_entity.id
_entity.type
_entity.pdbx_description
1 polymer ?
#
loop_
_entity_poly.entity_id
_entity_poly.type
_entity_poly.pdbx_seq_one_letter_code
_entity_poly.pdbx_strand_id
1 'polypeptide(L)'
;MPQQITLNDGAAIPQLGLGVWQVDHDITAQVVGWAIEAGYRLIDTAEGYQNEEGVGEAIRAAGVPAAELFITSKLRNGAHQRDAALRAFDDTMKKLGVEQLDLFLIHCPVASQDK
;
A
#
# COMPACT_ATOMS: atom_id res chain seq x y z
N MET A 1 -18.52 -5.32 8.05
CA MET A 1 -17.10 -4.93 8.07
C MET A 1 -16.27 -6.16 8.43
N PRO A 2 -15.16 -6.44 7.73
CA PRO A 2 -14.27 -7.56 8.04
C PRO A 2 -13.73 -7.45 9.48
N GLN A 3 -13.35 -8.59 10.07
CA GLN A 3 -12.74 -8.62 11.40
C GLN A 3 -11.50 -7.73 11.44
N GLN A 4 -11.36 -6.92 12.49
CA GLN A 4 -10.23 -6.01 12.68
C GLN A 4 -9.38 -6.44 13.88
N ILE A 5 -8.09 -6.13 13.82
CA ILE A 5 -7.11 -6.34 14.88
C ILE A 5 -6.59 -4.98 15.34
N THR A 6 -6.49 -4.76 16.64
CA THR A 6 -5.89 -3.54 17.19
C THR A 6 -4.36 -3.65 17.19
N LEU A 7 -3.71 -2.69 16.56
CA LEU A 7 -2.26 -2.52 16.55
C LEU A 7 -1.77 -1.90 17.87
N ASN A 8 -0.47 -1.90 18.10
CA ASN A 8 0.14 -1.43 19.35
C ASN A 8 0.07 0.11 19.54
N ASP A 9 -0.23 0.85 18.48
CA ASP A 9 -0.50 2.29 18.48
C ASP A 9 -2.00 2.64 18.64
N GLY A 10 -2.86 1.62 18.76
CA GLY A 10 -4.30 1.76 18.87
C GLY A 10 -5.06 1.84 17.54
N ALA A 11 -4.36 1.88 16.40
CA ALA A 11 -5.01 1.80 15.10
C ALA A 11 -5.64 0.40 14.88
N ALA A 12 -6.63 0.31 14.00
CA ALA A 12 -7.30 -0.95 13.68
C ALA A 12 -6.99 -1.38 12.25
N ILE A 13 -6.41 -2.57 12.08
CA ILE A 13 -6.09 -3.15 10.78
C ILE A 13 -7.11 -4.24 10.41
N PRO A 14 -7.67 -4.28 9.19
CA PRO A 14 -8.43 -5.42 8.73
C PRO A 14 -7.59 -6.70 8.73
N GLN A 15 -8.10 -7.78 9.34
CA GLN A 15 -7.38 -9.04 9.46
C GLN A 15 -7.11 -9.72 8.09
N LEU A 16 -7.93 -9.41 7.08
CA LEU A 16 -7.82 -9.92 5.73
C LEU A 16 -7.64 -8.75 4.75
N GLY A 17 -6.69 -8.92 3.82
CA GLY A 17 -6.38 -7.94 2.78
C GLY A 17 -5.96 -8.56 1.46
N LEU A 18 -5.88 -7.73 0.43
CA LEU A 18 -5.36 -8.08 -0.88
C LEU A 18 -3.90 -7.62 -0.99
N GLY A 19 -2.98 -8.54 -1.29
CA GLY A 19 -1.63 -8.21 -1.72
C GLY A 19 -1.53 -8.14 -3.25
N VAL A 20 -0.79 -7.16 -3.78
CA VAL A 20 -0.63 -6.98 -5.24
C VAL A 20 0.79 -7.27 -5.74
N TRP A 21 1.62 -7.99 -4.96
CA TRP A 21 2.92 -8.45 -5.44
C TRP A 21 2.74 -9.40 -6.63
N GLN A 22 3.49 -9.16 -7.71
CA GLN A 22 3.44 -9.92 -8.98
C GLN A 22 2.12 -9.81 -9.76
N VAL A 23 1.22 -8.89 -9.38
CA VAL A 23 0.11 -8.50 -10.25
C VAL A 23 0.68 -7.57 -11.32
N ASP A 24 0.48 -7.92 -12.59
CA ASP A 24 0.94 -7.09 -13.70
C ASP A 24 0.33 -5.70 -13.63
N HIS A 25 1.15 -4.70 -13.96
CA HIS A 25 0.77 -3.29 -13.92
C HIS A 25 -0.56 -3.02 -14.64
N ASP A 26 -0.72 -3.58 -15.84
CA ASP A 26 -1.86 -3.31 -16.73
C ASP A 26 -3.20 -3.86 -16.22
N ILE A 27 -3.18 -4.78 -15.25
CA ILE A 27 -4.39 -5.37 -14.64
C ILE A 27 -4.55 -5.00 -13.18
N THR A 28 -3.60 -4.26 -12.58
CA THR A 28 -3.61 -3.98 -11.14
C THR A 28 -4.86 -3.21 -10.73
N ALA A 29 -5.28 -2.21 -11.52
CA ALA A 29 -6.49 -1.45 -11.21
C ALA A 29 -7.75 -2.34 -11.20
N GLN A 30 -7.86 -3.26 -12.16
CA GLN A 30 -8.97 -4.21 -12.24
C GLN A 30 -9.00 -5.16 -11.04
N VAL A 31 -7.85 -5.75 -10.69
CA VAL A 31 -7.73 -6.70 -9.57
C VAL A 31 -8.08 -6.03 -8.24
N VAL A 32 -7.57 -4.82 -8.00
CA VAL A 32 -7.87 -4.06 -6.78
C VAL A 32 -9.34 -3.64 -6.75
N GLY A 33 -9.89 -3.18 -7.88
CA GLY A 33 -11.31 -2.84 -8.00
C GLY A 33 -12.22 -3.99 -7.61
N TRP A 34 -11.99 -5.19 -8.17
CA TRP A 34 -12.75 -6.40 -7.80
C TRP A 34 -12.65 -6.75 -6.33
N ALA A 35 -11.48 -6.58 -5.71
CA ALA A 35 -11.33 -6.83 -4.28
C ALA A 35 -12.16 -5.85 -3.45
N ILE A 36 -12.14 -4.55 -3.79
CA ILE A 36 -12.94 -3.55 -3.08
C ILE A 36 -14.45 -3.84 -3.23
N GLU A 37 -14.89 -4.18 -4.44
CA GLU A 37 -16.27 -4.61 -4.73
C GLU A 37 -16.67 -5.87 -3.94
N ALA A 38 -15.75 -6.83 -3.81
CA ALA A 38 -15.94 -8.05 -3.03
C ALA A 38 -15.91 -7.82 -1.50
N GLY A 39 -15.63 -6.60 -1.04
CA GLY A 39 -15.67 -6.21 0.36
C GLY A 39 -14.30 -6.18 1.06
N TYR A 40 -13.19 -6.32 0.34
CA TYR A 40 -11.86 -6.08 0.90
C TYR A 40 -11.72 -4.61 1.29
N ARG A 41 -11.06 -4.38 2.42
CA ARG A 41 -10.76 -3.03 2.92
C ARG A 41 -9.28 -2.82 3.22
N LEU A 42 -8.44 -3.87 3.20
CA LEU A 42 -6.99 -3.72 3.26
C LEU A 42 -6.39 -3.99 1.88
N ILE A 43 -5.59 -3.06 1.38
CA ILE A 43 -4.78 -3.22 0.17
C ILE A 43 -3.29 -3.08 0.54
N ASP A 44 -2.51 -4.11 0.23
CA ASP A 44 -1.07 -4.17 0.45
C ASP A 44 -0.30 -4.09 -0.88
N THR A 45 0.49 -3.03 -1.02
CA THR A 45 1.37 -2.79 -2.16
C THR A 45 2.80 -2.45 -1.70
N ALA A 46 3.69 -2.08 -2.62
CA ALA A 46 5.02 -1.58 -2.33
C ALA A 46 5.58 -0.82 -3.53
N GLU A 47 6.46 0.15 -3.28
CA GLU A 47 7.20 0.85 -4.34
C GLU A 47 7.92 -0.13 -5.28
N GLY A 48 8.50 -1.19 -4.70
CA GLY A 48 9.22 -2.24 -5.42
C GLY A 48 8.36 -3.12 -6.33
N TYR A 49 7.03 -3.07 -6.20
CA TYR A 49 6.12 -3.86 -7.05
C TYR A 49 5.81 -3.15 -8.37
N GLN A 50 6.13 -1.86 -8.48
CA GLN A 50 6.00 -1.07 -9.72
C GLN A 50 4.56 -1.00 -10.28
N ASN A 51 3.55 -1.14 -9.41
CA ASN A 51 2.14 -1.15 -9.80
C ASN A 51 1.24 -0.27 -8.90
N GLU A 52 1.83 0.62 -8.11
CA GLU A 52 1.09 1.55 -7.21
C GLU A 52 0.15 2.51 -7.94
N GLU A 53 0.45 2.87 -9.20
CA GLU A 53 -0.43 3.71 -10.01
C GLU A 53 -1.80 3.04 -10.26
N GLY A 54 -1.79 1.74 -10.57
CA GLY A 54 -3.02 0.95 -10.73
C GLY A 54 -3.80 0.80 -9.43
N VAL A 55 -3.10 0.65 -8.29
CA VAL A 55 -3.76 0.65 -6.96
C VAL A 55 -4.47 1.98 -6.73
N GLY A 56 -3.77 3.10 -6.97
CA GLY A 56 -4.32 4.43 -6.83
C GLY A 56 -5.53 4.70 -7.72
N GLU A 57 -5.47 4.24 -8.98
CA GLU A 57 -6.57 4.31 -9.93
C GLU A 57 -7.81 3.58 -9.41
N ALA A 58 -7.65 2.34 -8.94
CA ALA A 58 -8.76 1.55 -8.40
C ALA A 58 -9.40 2.21 -7.18
N ILE A 59 -8.59 2.77 -6.26
CA ILE A 59 -9.08 3.46 -5.07
C ILE A 59 -9.96 4.65 -5.46
N ARG A 60 -9.52 5.47 -6.42
CA ARG A 60 -10.29 6.63 -6.91
C ARG A 60 -11.57 6.20 -7.64
N ALA A 61 -11.53 5.08 -8.36
CA ALA A 61 -12.66 4.57 -9.13
C ALA A 61 -13.69 3.81 -8.28
N ALA A 62 -13.29 3.24 -7.14
CA ALA A 62 -14.12 2.32 -6.35
C ALA A 62 -15.36 2.96 -5.70
N GLY A 63 -15.44 4.30 -5.61
CA GLY A 63 -16.56 4.99 -4.98
C GLY A 63 -16.72 4.74 -3.48
N VAL A 64 -15.74 4.09 -2.84
CA VAL A 64 -15.66 3.86 -1.40
C VAL A 64 -14.87 5.01 -0.75
N PRO A 65 -15.30 5.56 0.39
CA PRO A 65 -14.52 6.58 1.09
C PRO A 65 -13.12 6.08 1.43
N ALA A 66 -12.09 6.90 1.18
CA ALA A 66 -10.70 6.53 1.47
C ALA A 66 -10.49 6.12 2.94
N ALA A 67 -11.22 6.74 3.88
CA ALA A 67 -11.17 6.41 5.31
C ALA A 67 -11.75 5.02 5.67
N GLU A 68 -12.43 4.34 4.74
CA GLU A 68 -12.85 2.95 4.92
C GLU A 68 -11.80 1.95 4.43
N LEU A 69 -10.76 2.42 3.72
CA LEU A 69 -9.68 1.61 3.22
C LEU A 69 -8.48 1.71 4.16
N PHE A 70 -7.75 0.61 4.28
CA PHE A 70 -6.48 0.48 4.97
C PHE A 70 -5.40 0.20 3.92
N ILE A 71 -4.59 1.21 3.61
CA ILE A 71 -3.63 1.18 2.51
C ILE A 71 -2.23 1.04 3.09
N THR A 72 -1.56 -0.05 2.70
CA THR A 72 -0.18 -0.34 3.09
C THR A 72 0.75 -0.24 1.90
N SER A 73 1.86 0.48 2.05
CA SER A 73 3.00 0.41 1.12
C SER A 73 4.32 0.21 1.87
N LYS A 74 5.41 0.00 1.14
CA LYS A 74 6.70 -0.40 1.69
C LYS A 74 7.85 0.33 1.00
N LEU A 75 8.79 0.81 1.82
CA LEU A 75 10.04 1.42 1.39
C LEU A 75 10.92 0.39 0.69
N ARG A 76 11.37 0.66 -0.54
CA ARG A 76 12.28 -0.25 -1.25
C ARG A 76 13.63 -0.40 -0.55
N ASN A 77 14.22 -1.58 -0.75
CA ASN A 77 15.52 -2.00 -0.22
C ASN A 77 16.70 -1.06 -0.52
N GLY A 78 16.62 -0.24 -1.57
CA GLY A 78 17.69 0.67 -1.96
C GLY A 78 17.62 2.08 -1.35
N ALA A 79 16.58 2.37 -0.56
CA ALA A 79 16.23 3.74 -0.18
C ALA A 79 16.26 3.99 1.35
N HIS A 80 17.04 3.22 2.12
CA HIS A 80 17.04 3.34 3.59
C HIS A 80 17.69 4.62 4.13
N GLN A 81 18.54 5.29 3.36
CA GLN A 81 19.08 6.58 3.79
C GLN A 81 17.98 7.63 3.84
N ARG A 82 17.97 8.46 4.90
CA ARG A 82 16.91 9.42 5.22
C ARG A 82 16.31 10.15 4.01
N ASP A 83 17.13 10.87 3.25
CA ASP A 83 16.60 11.67 2.13
C ASP A 83 16.15 10.81 0.95
N ALA A 84 16.73 9.62 0.78
CA ALA A 84 16.24 8.65 -0.20
C ALA A 84 14.90 8.06 0.23
N ALA A 85 14.71 7.80 1.53
CA ALA A 85 13.46 7.30 2.08
C ALA A 85 12.33 8.32 1.91
N LEU A 86 12.60 9.61 2.18
CA LEU A 86 11.63 10.69 1.98
C LEU A 86 11.22 10.80 0.51
N ARG A 87 12.18 10.79 -0.44
CA ARG A 87 11.86 10.80 -1.88
C ARG A 87 11.05 9.58 -2.33
N ALA A 88 11.42 8.39 -1.85
CA ALA A 88 10.71 7.15 -2.17
C ALA A 88 9.27 7.16 -1.63
N PHE A 89 9.07 7.72 -0.43
CA PHE A 89 7.75 7.93 0.14
C PHE A 89 6.93 8.95 -0.68
N ASP A 90 7.51 10.08 -1.06
CA ASP A 90 6.83 11.09 -1.89
C ASP A 90 6.40 10.50 -3.25
N ASP A 91 7.26 9.69 -3.88
CA ASP A 91 6.95 8.98 -5.12
C ASP A 91 5.81 7.98 -4.93
N THR A 92 5.80 7.24 -3.82
CA THR A 92 4.69 6.32 -3.44
C THR A 92 3.38 7.10 -3.31
N MET A 93 3.37 8.18 -2.53
CA MET A 93 2.18 9.01 -2.31
C MET A 93 1.65 9.61 -3.61
N LYS A 94 2.54 10.04 -4.50
CA LYS A 94 2.18 10.56 -5.83
C LYS A 94 1.52 9.50 -6.71
N LYS A 95 2.09 8.30 -6.77
CA LYS A 95 1.57 7.19 -7.60
C LYS A 95 0.21 6.69 -7.11
N LEU A 96 0.09 6.49 -5.80
CA LEU A 96 -1.18 6.12 -5.18
C LEU A 96 -2.20 7.25 -5.30
N GLY A 97 -1.77 8.51 -5.19
CA GLY A 97 -2.66 9.67 -5.21
C GLY A 97 -3.64 9.67 -4.04
N VAL A 98 -3.15 9.32 -2.85
CA VAL A 98 -3.88 9.30 -1.58
C VAL A 98 -3.30 10.33 -0.63
N GLU A 99 -4.10 10.78 0.34
CA GLU A 99 -3.66 11.80 1.31
C GLU A 99 -2.84 11.21 2.46
N GLN A 100 -3.06 9.92 2.77
CA GLN A 100 -2.41 9.21 3.85
C GLN A 100 -2.26 7.72 3.51
N LEU A 101 -1.18 7.10 4.01
CA LEU A 101 -1.06 5.65 4.17
C LEU A 101 -1.40 5.27 5.61
N ASP A 102 -2.14 4.18 5.79
CA ASP A 102 -2.45 3.64 7.12
C ASP A 102 -1.24 2.90 7.72
N LEU A 103 -0.37 2.36 6.87
CA LEU A 103 0.85 1.69 7.28
C LEU A 103 1.95 1.84 6.22
N PHE A 104 3.16 2.19 6.67
CA PHE A 104 4.35 2.22 5.83
C PHE A 104 5.47 1.40 6.46
N LEU A 105 5.99 0.42 5.71
CA LEU A 105 6.91 -0.58 6.21
C LEU A 105 8.31 -0.46 5.59
N ILE A 106 9.34 -0.81 6.35
CA ILE A 106 10.63 -1.19 5.76
C ILE A 106 10.44 -2.57 5.12
N HIS A 107 10.61 -2.69 3.80
CA HIS A 107 10.30 -3.92 3.08
C HIS A 107 11.25 -5.07 3.42
N CYS A 108 12.53 -4.77 3.62
CA CYS A 108 13.55 -5.74 4.03
C CYS A 108 14.64 -5.00 4.81
N PRO A 109 15.26 -5.60 5.84
CA PRO A 109 16.33 -4.94 6.58
C PRO A 109 17.63 -4.76 5.78
N VAL A 110 17.87 -5.59 4.74
CA VAL A 110 19.06 -5.54 3.87
C VAL A 110 20.38 -5.34 4.62
N ALA A 111 20.64 -6.16 5.64
CA ALA A 111 21.79 -6.01 6.55
C ALA A 111 23.16 -5.92 5.86
N SER A 112 23.30 -6.45 4.64
CA SER A 112 24.53 -6.37 3.85
C SER A 112 24.86 -4.95 3.35
N GLN A 113 23.94 -3.99 3.43
CA GLN A 113 24.16 -2.64 2.92
C GLN A 113 24.75 -1.65 3.94
N ASP A 114 24.89 -2.03 5.22
CA ASP A 114 25.48 -1.24 6.32
C ASP A 114 25.11 0.26 6.25
N LYS A 115 23.81 0.52 6.09
CA LYS A 115 23.19 1.83 5.83
C LYS A 115 21.94 2.00 6.67
#